data_AF-A0A1V6EX83-F1
#
_entry.id   AF-A0A1V6EX83-F1
#
_cell.length_a   1.000
_cell.length_b   1.000
_cell.length_c   1.000
_cell.angle_alpha   90.00
_cell.angle_beta   90.00
_cell.angle_gamma   90.00
#
_symmetry.space_group_name_H-M   'P 1'
#
loop_
_entity.id
_entity.type
_entity.pdbx_description
1 polymer ?
#
loop_
_entity_poly.entity_id
_entity_poly.type
_entity_poly.pdbx_seq_one_letter_code
_entity_poly.pdbx_strand_id
1 'polypeptide(L)' 'MVGKKTLEELIERLPSDCQAEVQDFIEFLIDKHERKSGNRLLQNWAGALKEHRQHYSSVALQHQAAQWRIQ' A
#
# COMPACT_ATOMS: atom_id res chain seq x y z
N MET A 1 1.60 42.01 2.38
CA MET A 1 1.39 40.64 2.89
C MET A 1 0.39 40.00 1.96
N VAL A 2 0.78 39.00 1.15
CA VAL A 2 -0.17 38.36 0.22
C VAL A 2 -1.14 37.54 1.08
N GLY A 3 -2.36 38.04 1.24
CA GLY A 3 -3.43 37.30 1.88
C GLY A 3 -3.63 35.99 1.14
N LYS A 4 -3.54 34.87 1.84
CA LYS A 4 -3.90 33.57 1.28
C LYS A 4 -5.37 33.66 0.87
N LYS A 5 -5.63 33.67 -0.44
CA LYS A 5 -6.97 33.43 -0.97
C LYS A 5 -7.46 32.10 -0.43
N THR A 6 -8.74 32.03 -0.07
CA THR A 6 -9.29 30.78 0.43
C THR A 6 -9.36 29.76 -0.71
N LEU A 7 -9.42 28.47 -0.38
CA LEU A 7 -9.46 27.43 -1.40
C LEU A 7 -10.74 27.56 -2.24
N GLU A 8 -11.86 27.97 -1.61
CA GLU A 8 -13.13 28.18 -2.29
C GLU A 8 -13.04 29.29 -3.35
N GLU A 9 -12.43 30.43 -3.02
CA GLU A 9 -12.23 31.56 -3.96
C GLU A 9 -11.38 31.19 -5.18
N LEU A 10 -10.48 30.22 -5.04
CA LEU A 10 -9.65 29.73 -6.15
C LEU A 10 -10.43 28.78 -7.04
N ILE A 11 -11.29 27.93 -6.45
CA ILE A 11 -12.14 26.98 -7.17
C ILE A 11 -13.21 27.72 -7.97
N GLU A 12 -13.84 28.76 -7.41
CA GLU A 12 -14.85 29.56 -8.11
C GLU A 12 -14.32 30.29 -9.35
N ARG A 13 -13.01 30.56 -9.39
CA ARG A 13 -12.36 31.23 -10.54
C ARG A 13 -11.91 30.27 -11.63
N LEU A 14 -12.05 28.96 -11.44
CA LEU A 14 -11.65 27.97 -12.43
C LEU A 14 -12.70 27.86 -13.55
N PRO A 15 -12.26 27.69 -14.80
CA PRO A 15 -13.12 27.21 -15.87
C PRO A 15 -13.78 25.88 -15.49
N SER A 16 -15.00 25.65 -15.99
CA SER A 16 -15.80 24.46 -15.69
C SER A 16 -15.04 23.14 -15.92
N ASP A 17 -14.24 23.09 -16.99
CA ASP A 17 -13.44 21.92 -17.35
C ASP A 17 -12.37 21.60 -16.30
N CYS A 18 -11.79 22.62 -15.68
CA CYS A 18 -10.78 22.46 -14.62
C CYS A 18 -11.39 22.17 -13.25
N GLN A 19 -12.66 22.49 -13.02
CA GLN A 19 -13.33 22.19 -11.75
C GLN A 19 -13.49 20.68 -11.55
N ALA A 20 -13.73 19.93 -12.63
CA ALA A 20 -13.78 18.47 -12.59
C ALA A 20 -12.44 17.86 -12.15
N GLU A 21 -11.33 18.30 -12.76
CA GLU A 21 -9.99 17.83 -12.37
C GLU A 21 -9.64 18.14 -10.91
N VAL A 22 -10.07 19.30 -10.42
CA VAL A 22 -9.85 19.69 -9.03
C VAL A 22 -10.71 18.86 -8.08
N GLN A 23 -11.95 18.55 -8.45
CA GLN A 23 -12.80 17.65 -7.68
C GLN A 23 -12.15 16.26 -7.56
N ASP A 24 -11.72 15.68 -8.68
CA ASP A 24 -11.04 14.39 -8.71
C ASP A 24 -9.79 14.39 -7.82
N PHE A 25 -9.02 15.48 -7.86
CA PHE A 25 -7.82 15.61 -7.04
C PHE A 25 -8.14 15.74 -5.54
N ILE A 26 -9.19 16.46 -5.17
CA ILE A 26 -9.64 16.56 -3.77
C ILE A 26 -10.10 15.20 -3.26
N GLU A 27 -10.91 14.48 -4.02
CA GLU A 27 -11.37 13.12 -3.68
C GLU A 27 -10.18 12.16 -3.50
N PHE A 28 -9.22 12.21 -4.42
CA PHE A 28 -7.97 11.46 -4.30
C PHE A 28 -7.18 11.79 -3.02
N LEU A 29 -7.09 13.08 -2.66
CA LEU A 29 -6.36 13.49 -1.46
C LEU A 29 -7.03 13.04 -0.17
N ILE A 30 -8.37 13.05 -0.12
CA ILE A 30 -9.18 12.52 0.99
C ILE A 30 -8.90 11.03 1.14
N ASP A 31 -9.11 10.26 0.08
CA ASP A 31 -8.90 8.81 0.08
C ASP A 31 -7.44 8.44 0.42
N LYS A 32 -6.46 9.15 -0.15
CA LYS A 32 -5.04 8.97 0.19
C LYS A 32 -4.73 9.19 1.67
N HIS A 33 -5.41 10.14 2.32
CA HIS A 33 -5.20 10.44 3.74
C HIS A 33 -6.00 9.53 4.66
N GLU A 34 -7.20 9.11 4.26
CA GLU A 34 -8.00 8.12 4.98
C GLU A 34 -7.36 6.72 4.94
N ARG A 35 -6.67 6.38 3.85
CA ARG A 35 -5.86 5.14 3.75
C ARG A 35 -4.62 5.12 4.64
N LYS A 36 -4.44 6.07 5.56
CA LYS A 36 -3.38 6.02 6.59
C LYS A 36 -3.75 5.06 7.73
N SER A 37 -3.65 3.76 7.44
CA SER A 37 -3.11 2.74 8.36
C SER A 37 -3.26 1.34 7.77
N GLY A 38 -3.08 1.16 6.46
CA GLY A 38 -2.77 -0.16 5.94
C GLY A 38 -1.59 -0.70 6.75
N ASN A 39 -1.87 -1.65 7.65
CA ASN A 39 -0.97 -2.08 8.73
C ASN A 39 0.44 -2.16 8.16
N ARG A 40 1.38 -1.42 8.76
CA ARG A 40 2.80 -1.54 8.43
C ARG A 40 3.10 -3.02 8.29
N LEU A 41 3.55 -3.47 7.12
CA LEU A 41 3.77 -4.89 6.85
C LEU A 41 4.61 -5.46 8.00
N LEU A 42 3.96 -6.22 8.88
CA LEU A 42 4.55 -6.57 10.18
C LEU A 42 5.74 -7.52 10.00
N GLN A 43 5.86 -8.15 8.83
CA GLN A 43 6.90 -9.14 8.49
C GLN A 43 7.07 -10.18 9.61
N ASN A 44 6.01 -10.46 10.36
CA ASN A 44 5.99 -11.42 11.47
C ASN A 44 6.24 -12.86 10.98
N TRP A 45 6.00 -13.12 9.69
CA TRP A 45 6.39 -14.35 9.00
C TRP A 45 7.89 -14.43 8.72
N ALA A 46 8.61 -13.30 8.65
CA ALA A 46 10.03 -13.29 8.34
C ALA A 46 10.82 -13.90 9.52
N GLY A 47 11.41 -15.07 9.27
CA GLY A 47 12.15 -15.80 10.30
C GLY A 47 11.32 -16.79 11.12
N ALA A 48 10.02 -16.97 10.82
CA ALA A 48 9.16 -17.95 11.52
C ALA A 48 9.70 -19.39 11.46
N LEU A 49 10.55 -19.72 10.49
CA LEU A 49 11.16 -21.05 10.31
C LEU A 49 12.58 -21.17 10.91
N LYS A 50 13.06 -20.16 11.65
CA LYS A 50 14.43 -20.13 12.17
C LYS A 50 14.72 -21.31 13.11
N GLU A 51 13.76 -21.68 13.94
CA GLU A 51 13.86 -22.81 14.89
C GLU A 51 13.98 -24.18 14.19
N HIS A 52 13.45 -24.27 12.97
CA HIS A 52 13.47 -25.48 12.16
C HIS A 52 14.74 -25.66 11.35
N ARG A 53 15.66 -24.69 11.35
CA ARG A 53 16.91 -24.73 10.56
C ARG A 53 17.81 -25.91 10.90
N GLN A 54 17.79 -26.38 12.15
CA GLN A 54 18.57 -27.56 12.57
C GLN A 54 17.90 -28.89 12.18
N HIS A 55 16.58 -28.87 11.94
CA HIS A 55 15.78 -30.06 11.68
C HIS A 55 15.59 -30.30 10.18
N TYR A 56 15.63 -29.23 9.37
CA TYR A 56 15.39 -29.29 7.94
C TYR A 56 16.45 -28.52 7.17
N SER A 57 17.03 -29.17 6.16
CA SER A 57 17.87 -28.51 5.16
C SER A 57 17.05 -28.16 3.93
N SER A 58 17.45 -27.13 3.19
CA SER A 58 16.78 -26.73 1.94
C SER A 58 16.71 -27.87 0.93
N VAL A 59 17.74 -28.73 0.90
CA VAL A 59 17.80 -29.90 0.00
C VAL A 59 16.80 -30.97 0.41
N ALA A 60 16.68 -31.28 1.70
CA ALA A 60 15.70 -32.25 2.19
C ALA A 60 14.26 -31.81 1.86
N LEU A 61 13.95 -30.53 2.09
CA LEU A 61 12.66 -29.95 1.75
C LEU A 61 12.38 -29.98 0.24
N GLN A 62 13.39 -29.77 -0.59
CA GLN A 62 13.27 -29.86 -2.04
C GLN A 62 12.90 -31.28 -2.51
N HIS A 63 13.54 -32.31 -1.96
CA HIS A 63 13.20 -33.71 -2.28
C HIS A 63 11.77 -34.04 -1.84
N GLN A 64 11.37 -33.62 -0.64
CA GLN A 64 10.02 -33.85 -0.12
C GLN A 64 8.95 -33.16 -0.99
N ALA A 65 9.22 -31.92 -1.42
CA ALA A 65 8.32 -31.19 -2.32
C ALA A 65 8.21 -31.84 -3.71
N ALA A 66 9.28 -32.43 -4.23
CA ALA A 66 9.23 -33.19 -5.49
C ALA A 66 8.36 -34.44 -5.36
N GLN A 67 8.44 -35.15 -4.23
CA GLN A 67 7.60 -36.31 -3.95
C GLN A 67 6.11 -35.93 -3.85
N TRP A 68 5.78 -34.84 -3.16
CA TRP A 68 4.39 -34.37 -3.03
C TRP A 68 3.74 -33.95 -4.36
N ARG A 69 4.53 -33.53 -5.35
CA ARG A 69 4.00 -33.21 -6.69
C ARG A 69 3.66 -34.43 -7.53
N ILE A 70 4.15 -35.59 -7.13
CA ILE A 70 3.97 -36.87 -7.82
C ILE A 70 2.86 -37.70 -7.13
N GLN A 71 2.40 -37.25 -5.95
CA GLN A 71 1.22 -37.80 -5.28
C GLN A 71 -0.09 -37.25 -5.84
#